data_AF-A0A497NNJ5-F1
#
_entry.id   AF-A0A497NNJ5-F1
#
_cell.length_a   1.000
_cell.length_b   1.000
_cell.length_c   1.000
_cell.angle_alpha   90.00
_cell.angle_beta   90.00
_cell.angle_gamma   90.00
#
_symmetry.space_group_name_H-M   'P 1'
#
loop_
_entity.id
_entity.type
_entity.pdbx_description
1 polymer ?
#
loop_
_entity_poly.entity_id
_entity_poly.type
_entity_poly.pdbx_seq_one_letter_code
_entity_poly.pdbx_strand_id
1 'polypeptide(L)'
;MAKLTEDLKETGGKHEGGIRELRSLLVERSVADSLEVWFSRRAPEYKVVRWLRTGADVLIEGHGILAAVEITTVPYLEAVDRVKRGVGAIKEAWGREPDWLVVWSDSGVVPPEVAEYAAERGVEVVKGARQLKELLDSTAKAGKAA
;
A
#
# COMPACT_ATOMS: atom_id res chain seq x y z
N MET A 1 28.08 -8.53 35.21
CA MET A 1 28.04 -7.26 34.46
C MET A 1 27.74 -7.46 32.98
N ALA A 2 28.53 -8.25 32.23
CA ALA A 2 28.32 -8.47 30.79
C ALA A 2 26.91 -8.97 30.41
N LYS A 3 26.37 -9.96 31.14
CA LYS A 3 25.03 -10.54 30.89
C LYS A 3 23.88 -9.53 31.06
N LEU A 4 23.94 -8.68 32.09
CA LEU A 4 22.92 -7.65 32.35
C LEU A 4 22.89 -6.58 31.24
N THR A 5 24.07 -6.20 30.72
CA THR A 5 24.18 -5.27 29.58
C THR A 5 23.70 -5.86 28.26
N GLU A 6 23.80 -7.18 28.09
CA GLU A 6 23.30 -7.89 26.89
C GLU A 6 21.77 -7.99 26.95
N ASP A 7 21.22 -8.42 28.09
CA ASP A 7 19.77 -8.51 28.33
C ASP A 7 19.08 -7.13 28.20
N LEU A 8 19.73 -6.05 28.66
CA LEU A 8 19.22 -4.67 28.50
C LEU A 8 19.25 -4.19 27.04
N LYS A 9 20.27 -4.57 26.27
CA LYS A 9 20.33 -4.25 24.83
C LYS A 9 19.28 -5.00 24.04
N GLU A 10 19.06 -6.28 24.35
CA GLU A 10 18.04 -7.09 23.70
C GLU A 10 16.63 -6.58 24.01
N THR A 11 16.39 -6.24 25.28
CA THR A 11 15.12 -5.65 25.72
C THR A 11 14.90 -4.25 25.13
N GLY A 12 15.94 -3.42 25.07
CA GLY A 12 15.89 -2.11 24.40
C GLY A 12 15.58 -2.21 22.90
N GLY A 13 16.25 -3.11 22.19
CA GLY A 13 16.02 -3.34 20.76
C GLY A 13 14.61 -3.86 20.45
N LYS A 14 14.05 -4.73 21.30
CA LYS A 14 12.65 -5.19 21.18
C LYS A 14 11.65 -4.04 21.35
N HIS A 15 11.88 -3.16 22.33
CA HIS A 15 11.00 -1.99 22.54
C HIS A 15 11.10 -0.97 21.41
N GLU A 16 12.31 -0.66 20.92
CA GLU A 16 12.50 0.24 19.77
C GLU A 16 11.84 -0.31 18.51
N GLY A 17 11.97 -1.63 18.26
CA GLY A 17 11.28 -2.33 17.19
C GLY A 17 9.75 -2.19 17.28
N GLY A 18 9.18 -2.48 18.45
CA GLY A 18 7.73 -2.35 18.68
C GLY A 18 7.21 -0.91 18.54
N ILE A 19 7.97 0.09 19.00
CA ILE A 19 7.59 1.51 18.83
C ILE A 19 7.60 1.92 17.35
N ARG A 20 8.58 1.44 16.58
CA ARG A 20 8.67 1.71 15.14
C ARG A 20 7.50 1.10 14.37
N GLU A 21 7.15 -0.15 14.69
CA GLU A 21 6.00 -0.84 14.07
C GLU A 21 4.68 -0.15 14.40
N LEU A 22 4.46 0.25 15.67
CA LEU A 22 3.29 1.03 16.08
C LEU A 22 3.18 2.37 15.34
N ARG A 23 4.30 3.07 15.12
CA ARG A 23 4.29 4.32 14.35
C ARG A 23 3.93 4.08 12.88
N SER A 24 4.42 3.00 12.26
CA SER A 24 4.07 2.63 10.88
C SER A 24 2.57 2.40 10.75
N LEU A 25 1.99 1.59 11.64
CA LEU A 25 0.56 1.27 11.67
C LEU A 25 -0.31 2.52 11.85
N LEU A 26 0.13 3.50 12.64
CA LEU A 26 -0.60 4.77 12.81
C LEU A 26 -0.60 5.61 11.53
N VAL A 27 0.53 5.68 10.83
CA VAL A 27 0.62 6.39 9.54
C VAL A 27 -0.24 5.71 8.50
N GLU A 28 -0.10 4.40 8.32
CA GLU A 28 -0.88 3.60 7.37
C GLU A 28 -2.38 3.76 7.61
N ARG A 29 -2.81 3.71 8.87
CA ARG A 29 -4.22 3.92 9.24
C ARG A 29 -4.70 5.34 8.92
N SER A 30 -3.92 6.36 9.26
CA SER A 30 -4.27 7.76 8.99
C SER A 30 -4.36 8.05 7.49
N VAL A 31 -3.47 7.48 6.69
CA VAL A 31 -3.50 7.61 5.22
C VAL A 31 -4.69 6.84 4.65
N ALA A 32 -4.98 5.64 5.14
CA ALA A 32 -6.17 4.87 4.74
C ALA A 32 -7.48 5.63 5.06
N ASP A 33 -7.58 6.24 6.26
CA ASP A 33 -8.69 7.13 6.64
C ASP A 33 -8.82 8.30 5.66
N SER A 34 -7.70 8.96 5.37
CA SER A 34 -7.67 10.12 4.48
C SER A 34 -8.06 9.75 3.05
N LEU A 35 -7.62 8.58 2.57
CA LEU A 35 -7.97 8.04 1.26
C LEU A 35 -9.47 7.74 1.17
N GLU A 36 -10.02 7.06 2.16
CA GLU A 36 -11.46 6.76 2.25
C GLU A 36 -12.30 8.06 2.21
N VAL A 37 -11.92 9.07 2.98
CA VAL A 37 -12.60 10.38 2.99
C VAL A 37 -12.43 11.12 1.67
N TRP A 38 -11.25 11.08 1.04
CA TRP A 38 -11.02 11.76 -0.23
C TRP A 38 -11.85 11.13 -1.35
N PHE A 39 -11.79 9.80 -1.49
CA PHE A 39 -12.50 9.07 -2.53
C PHE A 39 -14.03 9.20 -2.37
N SER A 40 -14.56 9.04 -1.15
CA SER A 40 -16.00 9.23 -0.91
C SER A 40 -16.51 10.62 -1.33
N ARG A 41 -15.67 11.66 -1.29
CA ARG A 41 -16.04 13.03 -1.67
C ARG A 41 -15.78 13.37 -3.13
N ARG A 42 -14.73 12.81 -3.73
CA ARG A 42 -14.18 13.24 -5.04
C ARG A 42 -14.29 12.19 -6.14
N ALA A 43 -14.46 10.93 -5.75
CA ALA A 43 -14.48 9.78 -6.63
C ALA A 43 -15.42 8.69 -6.06
N PRO A 44 -16.69 9.01 -5.75
CA PRO A 44 -17.60 8.10 -5.05
C PRO A 44 -17.93 6.83 -5.84
N GLU A 45 -17.59 6.79 -7.13
CA GLU A 45 -17.64 5.60 -7.97
C GLU A 45 -16.66 4.50 -7.55
N TYR A 46 -15.63 4.84 -6.75
CA TYR A 46 -14.71 3.89 -6.16
C TYR A 46 -14.93 3.79 -4.65
N LYS A 47 -15.07 2.57 -4.18
CA LYS A 47 -15.15 2.22 -2.77
C LYS A 47 -13.77 1.82 -2.26
N VAL A 48 -13.39 2.42 -1.15
CA VAL A 48 -12.15 2.13 -0.43
C VAL A 48 -12.48 1.14 0.70
N VAL A 49 -11.73 0.05 0.77
CA VAL A 49 -11.87 -1.01 1.77
C VAL A 49 -10.55 -1.15 2.52
N ARG A 50 -10.58 -1.00 3.85
CA ARG A 50 -9.41 -1.24 4.69
C ARG A 50 -9.15 -2.73 4.79
N TRP A 51 -8.09 -3.19 4.13
CA TRP A 51 -7.68 -4.58 4.16
C TRP A 51 -6.76 -4.85 5.35
N LEU A 52 -5.73 -4.00 5.55
CA LEU A 52 -4.74 -4.04 6.64
C LEU A 52 -4.28 -5.48 6.93
N ARG A 53 -4.00 -6.22 5.87
CA ARG A 53 -3.69 -7.65 5.86
C ARG A 53 -2.58 -7.89 4.84
N THR A 54 -2.14 -9.13 4.73
CA THR A 54 -1.03 -9.52 3.85
C THR A 54 -1.16 -8.89 2.46
N GLY A 55 -0.15 -8.07 2.13
CA GLY A 55 0.08 -7.52 0.80
C GLY A 55 -0.79 -6.34 0.38
N ALA A 56 -1.62 -5.77 1.25
CA ALA A 56 -2.14 -4.41 1.04
C ALA A 56 -2.70 -3.83 2.33
N ASP A 57 -2.62 -2.51 2.45
CA ASP A 57 -3.31 -1.78 3.52
C ASP A 57 -4.75 -1.48 3.10
N VAL A 58 -4.95 -1.20 1.82
CA VAL A 58 -6.22 -0.77 1.25
C VAL A 58 -6.50 -1.52 -0.04
N LEU A 59 -7.76 -1.91 -0.23
CA LEU A 59 -8.30 -2.31 -1.53
C LEU A 59 -9.23 -1.21 -2.04
N ILE A 60 -9.16 -0.93 -3.34
CA ILE A 60 -10.05 0.04 -4.00
C ILE A 60 -10.81 -0.69 -5.11
N GLU A 61 -12.13 -0.65 -5.05
CA GLU A 61 -13.02 -1.29 -6.01
C GLU A 61 -13.93 -0.26 -6.69
N GLY A 62 -14.08 -0.33 -8.01
CA GLY A 62 -14.97 0.57 -8.75
C GLY A 62 -14.81 0.41 -10.24
N HIS A 63 -15.90 0.62 -10.99
CA HIS A 63 -15.90 0.45 -12.46
C HIS A 63 -15.37 -0.90 -12.97
N GLY A 64 -15.58 -1.97 -12.20
CA GLY A 64 -15.08 -3.31 -12.55
C GLY A 64 -13.58 -3.53 -12.28
N ILE A 65 -12.91 -2.54 -11.69
CA ILE A 65 -11.49 -2.59 -11.30
C ILE A 65 -11.38 -2.93 -9.82
N LEU A 66 -10.35 -3.70 -9.48
CA LEU A 66 -9.85 -3.94 -8.14
C LEU A 66 -8.37 -3.54 -8.07
N ALA A 67 -8.00 -2.66 -7.16
CA ALA A 67 -6.62 -2.27 -6.92
C ALA A 67 -6.20 -2.60 -5.48
N ALA A 68 -4.97 -3.09 -5.32
CA ALA A 68 -4.33 -3.35 -4.05
C ALA A 68 -3.28 -2.28 -3.77
N VAL A 69 -3.37 -1.61 -2.62
CA VAL A 69 -2.54 -0.45 -2.28
C VAL A 69 -1.79 -0.72 -0.97
N GLU A 70 -0.47 -0.74 -1.05
CA GLU A 70 0.45 -0.73 0.10
C GLU A 70 0.87 0.72 0.38
N ILE A 71 0.70 1.18 1.62
CA ILE A 71 0.99 2.55 2.04
C ILE A 71 2.39 2.60 2.65
N THR A 72 3.20 3.54 2.19
CA THR A 72 4.53 3.79 2.75
C THR A 72 4.74 5.30 2.95
N THR A 73 5.57 5.67 3.93
CA THR A 73 6.04 7.07 4.03
C THR A 73 6.96 7.40 2.85
N VAL A 74 7.98 6.57 2.64
CA VAL A 74 8.84 6.56 1.46
C VAL A 74 8.90 5.10 0.99
N PRO A 75 8.62 4.81 -0.30
CA PRO A 75 8.68 3.46 -0.83
C PRO A 75 10.06 2.82 -0.70
N TYR A 76 10.07 1.49 -0.54
CA TYR A 76 11.26 0.64 -0.45
C TYR A 76 11.02 -0.68 -1.19
N LEU A 77 12.08 -1.42 -1.52
CA LEU A 77 12.00 -2.59 -2.40
C LEU A 77 11.08 -3.68 -1.83
N GLU A 78 11.15 -3.94 -0.53
CA GLU A 78 10.34 -4.97 0.11
C GLU A 78 8.83 -4.65 0.12
N ALA A 79 8.44 -3.37 0.03
CA ALA A 79 7.04 -2.98 -0.12
C ALA A 79 6.46 -3.44 -1.47
N VAL A 80 7.27 -3.32 -2.54
CA VAL A 80 6.91 -3.82 -3.88
C VAL A 80 6.71 -5.33 -3.86
N ASP A 81 7.61 -6.06 -3.20
CA ASP A 81 7.47 -7.52 -3.09
C ASP A 81 6.29 -7.92 -2.21
N ARG A 82 6.01 -7.13 -1.16
CA ARG A 82 4.88 -7.39 -0.25
C ARG A 82 3.55 -7.31 -0.98
N VAL A 83 3.31 -6.25 -1.76
CA VAL A 83 2.06 -6.13 -2.53
C VAL A 83 1.92 -7.25 -3.56
N LYS A 84 3.02 -7.64 -4.20
CA LYS A 84 3.05 -8.73 -5.19
C LYS A 84 2.77 -10.10 -4.57
N ARG A 85 3.31 -10.38 -3.37
CA ARG A 85 3.01 -11.62 -2.62
C ARG A 85 1.56 -11.67 -2.13
N GLY A 86 0.91 -10.51 -1.96
CA GLY A 86 -0.48 -10.39 -1.52
C GLY A 86 -1.54 -10.90 -2.49
N VAL A 87 -1.21 -11.00 -3.79
CA VAL A 87 -2.18 -11.30 -4.86
C VAL A 87 -2.99 -12.57 -4.57
N GLY A 88 -2.33 -13.64 -4.12
CA GLY A 88 -3.00 -14.91 -3.81
C GLY A 88 -4.04 -14.77 -2.70
N ALA A 89 -3.72 -14.06 -1.62
CA ALA A 89 -4.63 -13.84 -0.50
C ALA A 89 -5.82 -12.95 -0.90
N ILE A 90 -5.58 -11.94 -1.75
CA ILE A 90 -6.66 -11.09 -2.26
C ILE A 90 -7.56 -11.89 -3.21
N LYS A 91 -6.98 -12.72 -4.10
CA LYS A 91 -7.75 -13.60 -5.00
C LYS A 91 -8.64 -14.57 -4.24
N GLU A 92 -8.14 -15.15 -3.15
CA GLU A 92 -8.93 -16.04 -2.30
C GLU A 92 -10.12 -15.29 -1.66
N ALA A 93 -9.92 -14.06 -1.20
CA ALA A 93 -10.94 -13.28 -0.51
C ALA A 93 -11.95 -12.58 -1.46
N TRP A 94 -11.53 -12.15 -2.65
CA TRP A 94 -12.37 -11.42 -3.62
C TRP A 94 -12.81 -12.26 -4.82
N GLY A 95 -12.29 -13.49 -4.98
CA GLY A 95 -12.58 -14.36 -6.13
C GLY A 95 -11.91 -13.91 -7.44
N ARG A 96 -11.07 -12.86 -7.41
CA ARG A 96 -10.33 -12.34 -8.57
C ARG A 96 -9.01 -11.70 -8.15
N GLU A 97 -8.06 -11.65 -9.06
CA GLU A 97 -6.81 -10.91 -8.84
C GLU A 97 -7.03 -9.40 -8.97
N PRO A 98 -6.24 -8.57 -8.28
CA PRO A 98 -6.22 -7.13 -8.52
C PRO A 98 -5.76 -6.82 -9.95
N ASP A 99 -6.42 -5.85 -10.58
CA ASP A 99 -5.98 -5.29 -11.87
C ASP A 99 -4.77 -4.37 -11.68
N TRP A 100 -4.62 -3.78 -10.48
CA TRP A 100 -3.50 -2.92 -10.12
C TRP A 100 -2.88 -3.32 -8.79
N LEU A 101 -1.55 -3.35 -8.77
CA LEU A 101 -0.74 -3.39 -7.57
C LEU A 101 -0.07 -2.03 -7.43
N VAL A 102 -0.24 -1.39 -6.28
CA VAL A 102 0.17 0.00 -6.07
C VAL A 102 0.95 0.11 -4.78
N VAL A 103 2.08 0.81 -4.84
CA VAL A 103 2.75 1.36 -3.67
C VAL A 103 2.48 2.86 -3.59
N TRP A 104 1.94 3.30 -2.47
CA TRP A 104 1.68 4.70 -2.18
C TRP A 104 2.86 5.31 -1.41
N SER A 105 3.30 6.50 -1.84
CA SER A 105 4.26 7.36 -1.12
C SER A 105 3.54 8.53 -0.46
N ASP A 106 3.45 8.53 0.86
CA ASP A 106 2.85 9.62 1.64
C ASP A 106 3.72 10.89 1.62
N SER A 107 5.04 10.74 1.57
CA SER A 107 5.96 11.88 1.43
C SER A 107 5.98 12.49 0.01
N GLY A 108 5.45 11.76 -0.98
CA GLY A 108 5.60 12.09 -2.40
C GLY A 108 7.00 11.82 -2.98
N VAL A 109 7.95 11.37 -2.15
CA VAL A 109 9.29 10.98 -2.58
C VAL A 109 9.29 9.52 -3.02
N VAL A 110 9.94 9.22 -4.14
CA VAL A 110 10.11 7.86 -4.64
C VAL A 110 11.59 7.69 -5.02
N PRO A 111 12.33 6.79 -4.34
CA PRO A 111 13.70 6.49 -4.73
C PRO A 111 13.76 5.92 -6.16
N PRO A 112 14.70 6.35 -7.02
CA PRO A 112 14.79 5.89 -8.40
C PRO A 112 14.88 4.37 -8.53
N GLU A 113 15.69 3.73 -7.68
CA GLU A 113 15.87 2.28 -7.65
C GLU A 113 14.56 1.54 -7.32
N VAL A 114 13.70 2.13 -6.50
CA VAL A 114 12.39 1.55 -6.17
C VAL A 114 11.41 1.73 -7.32
N ALA A 115 11.44 2.88 -8.01
CA ALA A 115 10.60 3.11 -9.19
C ALA A 115 10.93 2.12 -10.31
N GLU A 116 12.22 1.92 -10.60
CA GLU A 116 12.68 0.93 -11.59
C GLU A 116 12.26 -0.49 -11.19
N TYR A 117 12.53 -0.89 -9.94
CA TYR A 117 12.19 -2.21 -9.42
C TYR A 117 10.68 -2.49 -9.43
N ALA A 118 9.85 -1.48 -9.15
CA ALA A 118 8.39 -1.57 -9.19
C ALA A 118 7.89 -1.75 -10.63
N ALA A 119 8.41 -0.96 -11.58
CA ALA A 119 8.06 -1.06 -12.99
C ALA A 119 8.38 -2.46 -13.57
N GLU A 120 9.57 -2.99 -13.28
CA GLU A 120 9.96 -4.36 -13.67
C GLU A 120 8.99 -5.44 -13.15
N ARG A 121 8.27 -5.15 -12.06
CA ARG A 121 7.35 -6.08 -11.41
C ARG A 121 5.89 -5.80 -11.74
N GLY A 122 5.58 -4.83 -12.58
CA GLY A 122 4.20 -4.43 -12.85
C GLY A 122 3.49 -3.89 -11.61
N VAL A 123 4.23 -3.17 -10.77
CA VAL A 123 3.71 -2.46 -9.60
C VAL A 123 3.84 -0.97 -9.87
N GLU A 124 2.74 -0.24 -9.70
CA GLU A 124 2.70 1.21 -9.87
C GLU A 124 3.10 1.92 -8.58
N VAL A 125 3.76 3.07 -8.71
CA VAL A 125 4.07 3.92 -7.56
C VAL A 125 3.35 5.25 -7.70
N VAL A 126 2.51 5.57 -6.72
CA VAL A 126 1.71 6.80 -6.70
C VAL A 126 2.09 7.69 -5.51
N LYS A 127 1.96 9.00 -5.70
CA LYS A 127 2.34 10.03 -4.73
C LYS A 127 1.12 10.75 -4.11
N GLY A 128 -0.08 10.29 -4.40
CA GLY A 128 -1.30 10.95 -3.93
C GLY A 128 -2.60 10.44 -4.54
N ALA A 129 -3.72 10.84 -3.93
CA ALA A 129 -5.05 10.30 -4.21
C ALA A 129 -5.51 10.62 -5.63
N ARG A 130 -5.11 11.80 -6.14
CA ARG A 130 -5.40 12.21 -7.51
C ARG A 130 -4.72 11.31 -8.53
N GLN A 131 -3.42 11.05 -8.36
CA GLN A 131 -2.67 10.17 -9.26
C GLN A 131 -3.22 8.74 -9.20
N LEU A 132 -3.59 8.27 -8.00
CA LEU A 132 -4.26 6.98 -7.84
C LEU A 132 -5.59 6.92 -8.59
N LYS A 133 -6.44 7.95 -8.47
CA LYS A 133 -7.69 8.02 -9.23
C LYS A 133 -7.44 8.03 -10.74
N GLU A 134 -6.48 8.83 -11.21
CA GLU A 134 -6.12 8.92 -12.63
C GLU A 134 -5.67 7.56 -13.19
N LEU A 135 -4.89 6.80 -12.40
CA LEU A 135 -4.50 5.43 -12.73
C LEU A 135 -5.74 4.53 -12.90
N LEU A 136 -6.65 4.51 -11.93
CA LEU A 136 -7.87 3.69 -11.98
C LEU A 136 -8.79 4.09 -13.15
N ASP A 137 -8.98 5.39 -13.36
CA ASP A 137 -9.82 5.92 -14.45
C ASP A 137 -9.28 5.55 -15.83
N SER A 138 -7.95 5.49 -16.00
CA SER A 138 -7.34 5.16 -17.29
C SER A 138 -7.69 3.74 -17.74
N THR A 139 -7.65 2.78 -16.82
CA THR A 139 -8.04 1.39 -17.07
C THR A 139 -9.54 1.26 -17.30
N ALA A 140 -10.35 1.99 -16.54
CA ALA A 140 -11.81 1.94 -16.67
C ALA A 140 -12.27 2.42 -18.05
N LYS A 141 -11.54 3.39 -18.63
CA LYS A 141 -11.79 3.88 -19.99
C LYS A 141 -11.31 2.89 -21.05
N ALA A 142 -10.12 2.31 -20.87
CA ALA A 142 -9.58 1.31 -21.80
C ALA A 142 -10.50 0.07 -21.90
N GLY A 143 -11.03 -0.41 -20.77
CA GLY A 143 -11.95 -1.55 -20.75
C GLY A 143 -13.35 -1.28 -21.30
N LYS A 144 -13.76 -0.01 -21.45
CA LYS A 144 -15.03 0.38 -22.09
C LYS A 144 -14.92 0.58 -23.61
N ALA A 145 -13.70 0.63 -24.15
CA ALA A 145 -13.44 0.83 -25.57
C ALA A 145 -13.16 -0.47 -26.34
N ALA A 146 -13.14 -1.61 -25.64
CA ALA A 146 -12.99 -2.97 -26.18
C ALA A 146 -14.34 -3.70 -26.18
#